data_AF-A0A6B2NVT7-F1
#
_entry.id   AF-A0A6B2NVT7-F1
#
_cell.length_a   1.000
_cell.length_b   1.000
_cell.length_c   1.000
_cell.angle_alpha   90.00
_cell.angle_beta   90.00
_cell.angle_gamma   90.00
#
_symmetry.space_group_name_H-M   'P 1'
#
loop_
_entity.id
_entity.type
_entity.pdbx_description
1 polymer ?
#
loop_
_entity_poly.entity_id
_entity_poly.type
_entity_poly.pdbx_seq_one_letter_code
_entity_poly.pdbx_strand_id
1 'polypeptide(L)' 'MTTSIRKARRAWAAEVRKVIRQGKVFIQEIQHDDWCGIYTHERTCNCSPDRVLKDDKGHVLARVRGAGFYDPMEHLEVLK' A
#
# COMPACT_ATOMS: atom_id res chain seq x y z
N MET A 1 -6.75 -4.88 18.49
CA MET A 1 -6.85 -3.40 18.42
C MET A 1 -6.92 -3.00 16.96
N THR A 2 -8.06 -2.47 16.49
CA THR A 2 -8.19 -1.96 15.12
C THR A 2 -7.53 -0.59 15.03
N THR A 3 -6.36 -0.54 14.39
CA THR A 3 -5.72 0.73 14.02
C THR A 3 -6.67 1.50 13.10
N SER A 4 -6.91 2.79 13.36
CA SER A 4 -7.78 3.58 12.48
C SER A 4 -7.18 3.68 11.07
N ILE A 5 -8.04 3.70 10.04
CA ILE A 5 -7.63 3.77 8.63
C ILE A 5 -6.63 4.91 8.38
N ARG A 6 -6.91 6.09 8.95
CA ARG A 6 -6.03 7.26 8.87
C ARG A 6 -4.63 6.97 9.44
N LYS A 7 -4.53 6.27 10.58
CA LYS A 7 -3.25 5.91 11.20
C LYS A 7 -2.50 4.87 10.36
N ALA A 8 -3.21 3.88 9.79
CA ALA A 8 -2.62 2.91 8.88
C ALA A 8 -2.07 3.58 7.60
N ARG A 9 -2.83 4.48 6.97
CA ARG A 9 -2.36 5.25 5.79
C ARG A 9 -1.10 6.08 6.09
N ARG A 10 -1.06 6.73 7.26
CA ARG A 10 0.14 7.47 7.70
C ARG A 10 1.34 6.57 7.93
N ALA A 11 1.14 5.40 8.53
CA ALA A 11 2.20 4.40 8.71
C ALA A 11 2.75 3.93 7.35
N TRP A 12 1.87 3.65 6.39
CA TRP A 12 2.27 3.28 5.03
C TRP A 12 3.12 4.38 4.35
N ALA A 13 2.64 5.62 4.36
CA ALA A 13 3.37 6.74 3.77
C ALA A 13 4.75 6.96 4.42
N ALA A 14 4.86 6.74 5.74
CA ALA A 14 6.14 6.85 6.46
C ALA A 14 7.16 5.79 6.01
N GLU A 15 6.75 4.53 5.86
CA GLU A 15 7.62 3.45 5.40
C GLU A 15 8.09 3.66 3.96
N VAL A 16 7.20 4.07 3.07
CA VAL A 16 7.56 4.39 1.68
C VAL A 16 8.58 5.53 1.62
N ARG A 17 8.34 6.63 2.36
CA ARG A 17 9.28 7.78 2.42
C ARG A 17 10.65 7.40 2.96
N LYS A 18 10.69 6.53 3.96
CA LYS A 18 11.95 6.02 4.53
C LYS A 18 12.79 5.30 3.47
N VAL A 19 12.15 4.47 2.64
CA VAL A 19 12.86 3.72 1.60
C VAL A 19 13.25 4.61 0.42
N ILE A 20 12.37 5.53 -0.02
CA ILE A 20 12.70 6.54 -1.05
C ILE A 20 13.92 7.35 -0.64
N ARG A 21 13.98 7.82 0.62
CA ARG A 21 15.11 8.60 1.13
C ARG A 21 16.44 7.86 1.08
N GLN A 22 16.43 6.53 1.14
CA GLN A 22 17.63 5.71 1.03
C GLN A 22 18.11 5.55 -0.42
N GLY A 23 17.34 6.02 -1.42
CA GLY A 23 17.69 5.90 -2.84
C GLY A 23 17.73 4.44 -3.33
N LYS A 24 17.07 3.53 -2.62
CA LYS A 24 17.05 2.10 -2.97
C LYS A 24 15.88 1.80 -3.91
N VAL A 25 16.08 0.80 -4.76
CA VAL A 25 14.98 0.18 -5.51
C VAL A 25 14.04 -0.50 -4.52
N PHE A 26 12.74 -0.33 -4.73
CA PHE A 26 11.71 -0.95 -3.92
C PHE A 26 10.52 -1.35 -4.79
N ILE A 27 9.73 -2.30 -4.29
CA ILE A 27 8.50 -2.76 -4.92
C ILE A 27 7.35 -2.47 -3.96
N GLN A 28 6.36 -1.70 -4.42
CA GLN A 28 5.10 -1.55 -3.71
C GLN A 28 4.11 -2.57 -4.25
N GLU A 29 3.62 -3.45 -3.38
CA GLU A 29 2.64 -4.47 -3.71
C GLU A 29 1.36 -4.23 -2.92
N ILE A 30 0.23 -4.24 -3.63
CA ILE A 30 -1.11 -4.10 -3.07
C ILE A 30 -1.79 -5.47 -3.17
N GLN A 31 -1.97 -6.12 -2.03
CA GLN A 31 -2.54 -7.47 -1.95
C GLN A 31 -4.04 -7.38 -1.67
N HIS A 32 -4.83 -7.59 -2.72
CA HIS A 32 -6.28 -7.63 -2.64
C HIS A 32 -6.78 -9.01 -2.18
N ASP A 33 -8.00 -9.05 -1.66
CA ASP A 33 -8.73 -10.31 -1.52
C ASP A 33 -9.28 -10.81 -2.87
N ASP A 34 -9.65 -12.09 -2.91
CA ASP A 34 -10.10 -12.78 -4.13
C ASP A 34 -11.39 -12.19 -4.73
N TRP A 35 -12.14 -11.40 -3.94
CA TRP A 35 -13.43 -10.84 -4.31
C TRP A 35 -13.37 -9.35 -4.67
N CYS A 36 -12.16 -8.78 -4.77
CA CYS A 36 -12.01 -7.36 -5.03
C CYS A 36 -12.47 -6.96 -6.44
N GLY A 37 -13.32 -5.93 -6.50
CA GLY A 37 -13.83 -5.33 -7.75
C GLY A 37 -12.80 -4.53 -8.55
N ILE A 38 -11.52 -4.50 -8.15
CA ILE A 38 -10.50 -3.75 -8.91
C ILE A 38 -10.21 -4.37 -10.28
N TYR A 39 -10.40 -5.69 -10.40
CA TYR A 39 -10.20 -6.43 -11.65
C TYR A 39 -11.51 -6.63 -12.45
N THR A 40 -12.63 -6.09 -11.96
CA THR A 40 -13.91 -6.10 -12.69
C THR A 40 -14.02 -4.89 -13.62
N HIS A 41 -15.13 -4.78 -14.34
CA HIS A 41 -15.37 -3.69 -15.28
C HIS A 41 -15.35 -2.31 -14.59
N GLU A 42 -15.80 -2.24 -13.35
CA GLU A 42 -15.89 -1.03 -12.53
C GLU A 42 -14.52 -0.51 -12.08
N ARG A 43 -13.46 -1.35 -12.13
CA ARG A 43 -12.08 -1.02 -11.74
C ARG A 43 -11.96 -0.31 -10.39
N THR A 44 -12.83 -0.65 -9.45
CA THR A 44 -12.94 0.04 -8.16
C THR A 44 -12.61 -0.92 -7.03
N CYS A 45 -11.64 -0.54 -6.21
CA CYS A 45 -11.31 -1.33 -5.03
C CYS A 45 -12.43 -1.21 -3.98
N ASN A 46 -13.03 -2.34 -3.63
CA ASN A 46 -14.06 -2.47 -2.61
C ASN A 46 -13.59 -3.32 -1.40
N CYS A 47 -12.29 -3.59 -1.30
CA CYS A 47 -11.68 -4.32 -0.19
C CYS A 47 -10.67 -3.47 0.59
N SER A 48 -10.17 -3.97 1.72
CA SER A 48 -9.12 -3.29 2.49
C SER A 48 -7.78 -4.03 2.28
N PRO A 49 -7.07 -3.78 1.16
CA PRO A 49 -5.91 -4.56 0.79
C PRO A 49 -4.75 -4.39 1.77
N ASP A 50 -3.94 -5.44 1.89
CA ASP A 50 -2.65 -5.39 2.58
C ASP A 50 -1.65 -4.64 1.68
N ARG A 51 -0.98 -3.63 2.22
CA ARG A 51 0.09 -2.90 1.53
C ARG A 51 1.43 -3.46 1.97
N VAL A 52 2.22 -3.95 1.02
CA VAL A 52 3.50 -4.60 1.27
C VAL A 52 4.59 -3.85 0.53
N LEU A 53 5.63 -3.46 1.25
CA LEU A 53 6.83 -2.85 0.68
C LEU A 53 7.93 -3.90 0.66
N LYS A 54 8.54 -4.12 -0.50
CA LYS A 54 9.63 -5.07 -0.69
C LYS A 54 10.90 -4.40 -1.22
N ASP A 55 12.04 -5.03 -0.98
CA ASP A 55 13.30 -4.67 -1.65
C ASP A 55 13.36 -5.24 -3.09
N ASP A 56 14.47 -4.99 -3.77
CA ASP A 56 14.76 -5.46 -5.13
C ASP A 56 14.87 -6.99 -5.25
N LYS A 57 15.09 -7.69 -4.13
CA LYS A 57 15.14 -9.15 -4.04
C LYS A 57 13.80 -9.76 -3.62
N GLY A 58 12.78 -8.93 -3.39
CA GLY A 58 11.45 -9.36 -2.96
C GLY A 58 11.30 -9.58 -1.45
N HIS A 59 12.30 -9.25 -0.62
CA HIS A 59 12.17 -9.33 0.83
C HIS A 59 11.23 -8.25 1.36
N VAL A 60 10.36 -8.62 2.30
CA VAL A 60 9.40 -7.70 2.90
C VAL A 60 10.11 -6.73 3.85
N LEU A 61 10.07 -5.45 3.53
CA LEU A 61 10.56 -4.34 4.35
C LEU A 61 9.48 -3.84 5.32
N ALA A 62 8.23 -3.78 4.85
CA ALA A 62 7.09 -3.35 5.66
C ALA A 62 5.79 -4.00 5.17
N ARG A 63 4.85 -4.19 6.09
CA ARG A 63 3.46 -4.59 5.80
C ARG A 63 2.50 -3.78 6.63
N VAL A 64 1.52 -3.15 5.98
CA VAL A 64 0.47 -2.37 6.64
C VAL A 64 -0.88 -2.92 6.22
N ARG A 65 -1.71 -3.25 7.22
CA ARG A 65 -3.08 -3.73 7.05
C ARG A 65 -4.08 -2.62 7.39
N GLY A 66 -5.28 -2.70 6.84
CA GLY A 66 -6.38 -1.82 7.25
C GLY A 66 -6.18 -0.36 6.82
N ALA A 67 -5.46 -0.13 5.72
CA ALA A 67 -5.27 1.21 5.15
C ALA A 67 -6.48 1.71 4.34
N GLY A 68 -7.60 0.97 4.36
CA GLY A 68 -8.79 1.24 3.58
C GLY A 68 -8.61 0.88 2.10
N PHE A 69 -9.63 1.20 1.30
CA PHE A 69 -9.62 0.95 -0.14
C PHE A 69 -8.37 1.52 -0.80
N TYR A 70 -7.89 0.82 -1.81
CA TYR A 70 -6.81 1.30 -2.66
C TYR A 70 -7.35 2.30 -3.68
N ASP A 71 -6.68 3.44 -3.77
CA ASP A 71 -6.87 4.45 -4.80
C ASP A 71 -5.52 4.65 -5.51
N PRO A 72 -5.42 4.40 -6.84
CA PRO A 72 -4.20 4.60 -7.61
C PRO A 72 -3.60 6.00 -7.47
N MET A 73 -4.41 7.02 -7.18
CA MET A 73 -3.94 8.40 -7.00
C MET A 73 -3.12 8.57 -5.72
N GLU A 74 -3.32 7.72 -4.70
CA GLU A 74 -2.53 7.78 -3.46
C GLU A 74 -1.03 7.53 -3.72
N HIS A 75 -0.66 6.78 -4.76
CA HIS A 75 0.76 6.60 -5.11
C HIS A 75 1.42 7.92 -5.50
N LEU A 76 0.70 8.82 -6.17
CA LEU A 76 1.22 10.12 -6.58
C LEU A 76 1.37 11.08 -5.39
N GLU A 77 0.54 10.92 -4.35
CA GLU A 77 0.63 11.75 -3.14
C GLU A 77 1.81 11.38 -2.25
N VAL A 78 2.17 10.09 -2.21
CA VAL A 78 3.29 9.61 -1.38
C VAL A 78 4.66 9.99 -1.98
N LEU A 79 4.72 10.21 -3.29
CA LEU A 79 5.93 10.63 -4.02
C LEU A 79 6.19 12.15 -3.98
N LYS A 80 5.22 12.95 -3.52
CA LYS A 80 5.39 14.38 -3.23
C LYS A 80 6.00 14.58 -1.83
#